data_AF-A0A3M6UQZ3-F1
#
_entry.id   AF-A0A3M6UQZ3-F1
#
_cell.length_a   1.000
_cell.length_b   1.000
_cell.length_c   1.000
_cell.angle_alpha   90.00
_cell.angle_beta   90.00
_cell.angle_gamma   90.00
#
_symmetry.space_group_name_H-M   'P 1'
#
loop_
_entity.id
_entity.type
_entity.pdbx_description
1 polymer ?
#
loop_
_entity_poly.entity_id
_entity_poly.type
_entity_poly.pdbx_seq_one_letter_code
_entity_poly.pdbx_strand_id
1 'polypeptide(L)'
;EKTYFIANYTHAKDKKSDAVDRAALDILDSVLLSAERFIRIRKQREKNKMERDVMAGGPSLSGETIEQFLARLQHKHHWSDQGKMKTLKEHLKKEEINTLAVLKEMWEDIKSSLPLSIGMKIVLEEEMQSL
;
A
#
# COMPACT_ATOMS: atom_id res chain seq x y z
N GLU A 1 -8.48 5.83 -11.22
CA GLU A 1 -8.53 4.79 -12.26
C GLU A 1 -7.87 5.37 -13.51
N LYS A 2 -6.87 4.70 -14.08
CA LYS A 2 -6.21 5.15 -15.32
C LYS A 2 -6.34 4.04 -16.35
N THR A 3 -7.11 4.32 -17.40
CA THR A 3 -7.36 3.40 -18.50
C THR A 3 -6.37 3.73 -19.61
N TYR A 4 -5.48 2.80 -19.94
CA TYR A 4 -4.53 2.97 -21.05
C TYR A 4 -5.03 2.18 -22.27
N PHE A 5 -5.13 2.88 -23.41
CA PHE A 5 -5.51 2.29 -24.69
C PHE A 5 -4.24 1.96 -25.49
N ILE A 6 -4.05 0.69 -25.81
CA ILE A 6 -3.04 0.26 -26.78
C ILE A 6 -3.78 -0.01 -28.09
N ALA A 7 -3.68 0.93 -29.03
CA ALA A 7 -4.17 0.72 -30.38
C ALA A 7 -3.18 -0.16 -31.14
N ASN A 8 -3.69 -1.23 -31.76
CA ASN A 8 -2.92 -2.14 -32.62
C ASN A 8 -2.36 -1.34 -33.81
N TYR A 9 -1.05 -1.14 -33.85
CA TYR A 9 -0.37 -0.50 -34.97
C TYR A 9 -0.08 -1.52 -36.05
N THR A 10 -0.90 -1.55 -37.11
CA THR A 10 -0.48 -2.15 -38.38
C THR A 10 -0.57 -1.12 -39.51
N HIS A 11 0.60 -0.96 -40.15
CA HIS A 11 0.83 -0.41 -41.48
C HIS A 11 0.42 1.04 -41.75
N ALA A 12 1.29 1.97 -41.38
CA ALA A 12 1.88 2.90 -42.36
C ALA A 12 2.96 3.76 -41.71
N LYS A 13 4.15 3.76 -42.34
CA LYS A 13 5.28 4.70 -42.19
C LYS A 13 6.34 4.34 -41.15
N ASP A 14 7.35 3.65 -41.67
CA ASP A 14 8.79 3.85 -41.45
C ASP A 14 9.17 4.98 -40.49
N LYS A 15 9.22 4.64 -39.21
CA LYS A 15 10.28 4.95 -38.24
C LYS A 15 9.79 4.42 -36.90
N LYS A 16 10.28 3.23 -36.51
CA LYS A 16 10.23 2.81 -35.11
C LYS A 16 10.87 3.94 -34.31
N SER A 17 10.06 4.62 -33.50
CA SER A 17 10.53 5.69 -32.64
C SER A 17 10.95 5.06 -31.33
N ASP A 18 12.24 5.12 -31.00
CA ASP A 18 12.77 4.62 -29.72
C ASP A 18 12.03 5.20 -28.51
N ALA A 19 11.41 6.37 -28.66
CA ALA A 19 10.58 6.99 -27.63
C ALA A 19 9.26 6.24 -27.41
N VAL A 20 8.65 5.73 -28.49
CA VAL A 20 7.41 4.93 -28.40
C VAL A 20 7.70 3.56 -27.80
N ASP A 21 8.80 2.92 -28.21
CA ASP A 21 9.23 1.64 -27.66
C ASP A 21 9.57 1.77 -26.16
N ARG A 22 10.26 2.86 -25.75
CA ARG A 22 10.49 3.16 -24.33
C ARG A 22 9.20 3.39 -23.55
N ALA A 23 8.28 4.20 -24.07
CA ALA A 23 7.00 4.44 -23.40
C ALA A 23 6.19 3.15 -23.24
N ALA A 24 6.22 2.26 -24.23
CA ALA A 24 5.59 0.94 -24.13
C ALA A 24 6.24 0.07 -23.03
N LEU A 25 7.58 0.07 -22.94
CA LEU A 25 8.32 -0.64 -21.89
C LEU A 25 8.02 -0.08 -20.49
N ASP A 26 7.98 1.25 -20.33
CA ASP A 26 7.65 1.89 -19.05
C ASP A 26 6.22 1.55 -18.57
N ILE A 27 5.27 1.46 -19.51
CA ILE A 27 3.91 1.02 -19.22
C ILE A 27 3.90 -0.44 -18.78
N LEU A 28 4.61 -1.32 -19.49
CA LEU A 28 4.68 -2.74 -19.15
C LEU A 28 5.32 -2.95 -17.77
N ASP A 29 6.40 -2.25 -17.46
CA ASP A 29 7.07 -2.30 -16.16
C ASP A 29 6.14 -1.86 -15.03
N SER A 30 5.43 -0.75 -15.23
CA SER A 30 4.43 -0.26 -14.28
C SER A 30 3.29 -1.27 -14.05
N VAL A 31 2.81 -1.93 -15.11
CA VAL A 31 1.76 -2.95 -15.03
C VAL A 31 2.25 -4.20 -14.30
N LEU A 32 3.49 -4.64 -14.58
CA LEU A 32 4.13 -5.78 -13.91
C LEU A 32 4.27 -5.54 -12.41
N LEU A 33 4.82 -4.39 -12.00
CA LEU A 33 4.96 -4.02 -10.59
C LEU A 33 3.60 -3.95 -9.90
N SER A 34 2.58 -3.39 -10.56
CA SER A 34 1.22 -3.35 -10.02
C SER A 34 0.61 -4.74 -9.87
N ALA A 35 0.83 -5.65 -10.82
CA ALA A 35 0.31 -7.01 -10.77
C ALA A 35 1.01 -7.84 -9.68
N GLU A 36 2.32 -7.69 -9.53
CA GLU A 36 3.09 -8.32 -8.45
C GLU A 36 2.59 -7.85 -7.09
N ARG A 37 2.45 -6.54 -6.89
CA ARG A 37 1.88 -5.95 -5.67
C ARG A 37 0.50 -6.51 -5.38
N PHE A 38 -0.37 -6.60 -6.40
CA PHE A 38 -1.71 -7.17 -6.25
C PHE A 38 -1.67 -8.65 -5.78
N ILE A 39 -0.79 -9.47 -6.35
CA ILE A 39 -0.64 -10.88 -5.98
C ILE A 39 -0.09 -11.01 -4.55
N ARG A 40 0.93 -10.22 -4.18
CA ARG A 40 1.50 -10.22 -2.83
C ARG A 40 0.45 -9.86 -1.78
N ILE A 41 -0.30 -8.78 -2.01
CA ILE A 41 -1.42 -8.37 -1.15
C ILE A 41 -2.42 -9.51 -1.02
N ARG A 42 -2.80 -10.15 -2.12
CA ARG A 42 -3.79 -11.24 -2.10
C ARG A 42 -3.29 -12.47 -1.34
N LYS A 43 -2.03 -12.88 -1.53
CA LYS A 43 -1.43 -13.99 -0.77
C LYS A 43 -1.38 -13.69 0.72
N GLN A 44 -1.02 -12.45 1.09
CA GLN A 44 -1.03 -12.04 2.49
C GLN A 44 -2.45 -12.02 3.07
N ARG A 45 -3.47 -11.62 2.30
CA ARG A 45 -4.88 -11.73 2.71
C ARG A 45 -5.30 -13.16 2.99
N GLU A 46 -4.91 -14.10 2.14
CA GLU A 46 -5.18 -15.53 2.36
C GLU A 46 -4.48 -16.05 3.61
N LYS A 47 -3.23 -15.66 3.85
CA LYS A 47 -2.48 -15.99 5.08
C LYS A 47 -3.15 -15.42 6.33
N ASN A 48 -3.47 -14.12 6.34
CA ASN A 48 -4.14 -13.45 7.45
C ASN A 48 -5.56 -14.02 7.71
N LYS A 49 -6.24 -14.52 6.66
CA LYS A 49 -7.53 -15.21 6.80
C LYS A 49 -7.33 -16.59 7.42
N MET A 50 -6.34 -17.36 6.93
CA MET A 50 -6.02 -18.68 7.47
C MET A 50 -5.59 -18.60 8.94
N GLU A 51 -4.79 -17.61 9.32
CA GLU A 51 -4.41 -17.36 10.72
C GLU A 51 -5.63 -17.03 11.60
N ARG A 52 -6.59 -16.23 11.09
CA ARG A 52 -7.85 -15.95 11.80
C ARG A 52 -8.76 -17.17 11.92
N ASP A 53 -8.87 -17.98 10.86
CA ASP A 53 -9.71 -19.18 10.85
C ASP A 53 -9.09 -20.28 11.74
N VAL A 54 -7.76 -20.33 11.87
CA VAL A 54 -7.03 -21.23 12.79
C VAL A 54 -7.09 -20.73 14.25
N MET A 55 -7.17 -19.41 14.48
CA MET A 55 -7.28 -18.79 15.81
C MET A 55 -8.71 -18.59 16.33
N ALA A 56 -9.72 -19.32 15.80
CA ALA A 56 -11.08 -19.33 16.34
C ALA A 56 -11.22 -19.90 17.77
N GLY A 57 -10.13 -20.02 18.53
CA GLY A 57 -10.08 -20.40 19.93
C GLY A 57 -9.08 -19.55 20.73
N GLY A 58 -9.47 -18.31 21.07
CA GLY A 58 -8.81 -17.49 22.11
C GLY A 58 -8.14 -16.20 21.63
N PRO A 59 -8.01 -15.19 22.51
CA PRO A 59 -7.52 -13.87 22.13
C PRO A 59 -6.03 -13.95 21.75
N SER A 60 -5.72 -13.63 20.50
CA SER A 60 -4.35 -13.66 19.98
C SER A 60 -3.50 -12.63 20.73
N LEU A 61 -2.50 -13.15 21.46
CA LEU A 61 -1.36 -12.38 21.97
C LEU A 61 -0.48 -11.98 20.79
N SER A 62 0.05 -10.75 20.82
CA SER A 62 1.14 -10.20 19.97
C SER A 62 0.77 -9.37 18.73
N GLY A 63 0.29 -8.15 18.96
CA GLY A 63 0.45 -7.06 18.00
C GLY A 63 -0.38 -5.84 18.36
N GLU A 64 0.25 -4.67 18.49
CA GLU A 64 -0.48 -3.40 18.54
C GLU A 64 -1.37 -3.32 17.29
N THR A 65 -2.68 -3.15 17.50
CA THR A 65 -3.60 -2.94 16.38
C THR A 65 -3.29 -1.59 15.74
N ILE A 66 -3.52 -1.45 14.44
CA ILE A 66 -3.25 -0.19 13.74
C ILE A 66 -4.03 0.97 14.36
N GLU A 67 -5.23 0.72 14.87
CA GLU A 67 -6.01 1.75 15.55
C GLU A 67 -5.34 2.23 16.84
N GLN A 68 -4.75 1.31 17.62
CA GLN A 68 -3.99 1.63 18.84
C GLN A 68 -2.71 2.41 18.50
N PHE A 69 -1.97 1.95 17.49
CA PHE A 69 -0.75 2.62 17.01
C PHE A 69 -1.04 4.04 16.53
N LEU A 70 -2.07 4.22 15.69
CA LEU A 70 -2.45 5.53 15.19
C LEU A 70 -2.97 6.45 16.30
N ALA A 71 -3.73 5.93 17.28
CA ALA A 71 -4.18 6.73 18.42
C ALA A 71 -3.00 7.23 19.27
N ARG A 72 -2.00 6.37 19.51
CA ARG A 72 -0.76 6.73 20.21
C ARG A 72 0.03 7.78 19.44
N LEU A 73 0.16 7.60 18.13
CA LEU A 73 0.86 8.54 17.24
C LEU A 73 0.18 9.92 17.22
N GLN A 74 -1.15 9.95 17.14
CA GLN A 74 -1.94 11.18 17.21
C GLN A 74 -1.69 11.94 18.51
N HIS A 75 -1.67 11.22 19.63
CA HIS A 75 -1.45 11.80 20.95
C HIS A 75 0.01 12.30 21.11
N LYS A 76 1.00 11.57 20.60
CA LYS A 76 2.42 11.90 20.73
C LYS A 76 2.83 13.13 19.91
N HIS A 77 2.24 13.30 18.72
CA HIS A 77 2.61 14.38 17.80
C HIS A 77 1.55 15.48 17.69
N HIS A 78 0.52 15.49 18.54
CA HIS A 78 -0.58 16.46 18.53
C HIS A 78 -1.24 16.63 17.14
N TRP A 79 -1.42 15.52 16.41
CA TRP A 79 -2.00 15.57 15.07
C TRP A 79 -3.50 15.89 15.13
N SER A 80 -3.81 17.18 14.98
CA SER A 80 -5.18 17.73 14.97
C SER A 80 -5.93 17.54 13.64
N ASP A 81 -5.29 16.98 12.61
CA ASP A 81 -5.89 16.86 11.28
C ASP A 81 -6.75 15.59 11.17
N GLN A 82 -7.93 15.66 11.79
CA GLN A 82 -8.89 14.57 11.90
C GLN A 82 -9.36 14.06 10.52
N GLY A 83 -9.36 14.94 9.50
CA GLY A 83 -9.65 14.57 8.12
C GLY A 83 -8.61 13.62 7.53
N LYS A 84 -7.32 13.97 7.62
CA LYS A 84 -6.22 13.13 7.12
C LYS A 84 -6.13 11.79 7.84
N MET A 85 -6.35 11.77 9.14
CA MET A 85 -6.33 10.52 9.91
C MET A 85 -7.51 9.61 9.55
N LYS A 86 -8.69 10.18 9.30
CA LYS A 86 -9.85 9.42 8.82
C LYS A 86 -9.57 8.81 7.44
N THR A 87 -9.02 9.58 6.52
CA THR A 87 -8.63 9.08 5.18
C THR A 87 -7.55 8.00 5.28
N LEU A 88 -6.57 8.15 6.18
CA LEU A 88 -5.56 7.12 6.44
C LEU A 88 -6.20 5.82 6.93
N LYS A 89 -7.07 5.90 7.94
CA LYS A 89 -7.79 4.73 8.47
C LYS A 89 -8.63 4.05 7.41
N GLU A 90 -9.34 4.81 6.58
CA GLU A 90 -10.12 4.27 5.45
C GLU A 90 -9.23 3.61 4.40
N HIS A 91 -8.07 4.19 4.09
CA HIS A 91 -7.12 3.61 3.15
C HIS A 91 -6.52 2.30 3.66
N LEU A 92 -6.06 2.27 4.92
CA LEU A 92 -5.52 1.08 5.57
C LEU A 92 -6.58 -0.02 5.68
N LYS A 93 -7.83 0.34 5.99
CA LYS A 93 -8.96 -0.59 6.00
C LYS A 93 -9.27 -1.15 4.62
N LYS A 94 -9.17 -0.32 3.56
CA LYS A 94 -9.36 -0.75 2.16
C LYS A 94 -8.24 -1.68 1.70
N GLU A 95 -7.02 -1.49 2.19
CA GLU A 95 -5.90 -2.40 1.98
C GLU A 95 -5.91 -3.60 2.96
N GLU A 96 -6.91 -3.68 3.86
CA GLU A 96 -7.09 -4.70 4.90
C GLU A 96 -5.91 -4.84 5.87
N ILE A 97 -5.17 -3.75 6.07
CA ILE A 97 -4.06 -3.67 7.00
C ILE A 97 -4.66 -3.35 8.37
N ASN A 98 -4.70 -4.35 9.26
CA ASN A 98 -5.32 -4.24 10.59
C ASN A 98 -4.31 -4.31 11.75
N THR A 99 -3.08 -4.77 11.49
CA THR A 99 -2.02 -4.97 12.49
C THR A 99 -0.75 -4.21 12.12
N LEU A 100 0.00 -3.74 13.14
CA LEU A 100 1.25 -3.02 12.93
C LEU A 100 2.29 -3.84 12.17
N ALA A 101 2.35 -5.15 12.39
CA ALA A 101 3.28 -6.05 11.69
C ALA A 101 3.07 -6.01 10.16
N VAL A 102 1.80 -6.07 9.71
CA VAL A 102 1.46 -6.00 8.28
C VAL A 102 1.76 -4.61 7.72
N LEU A 103 1.56 -3.55 8.52
CA LEU A 103 1.93 -2.19 8.13
C LEU A 103 3.43 -2.05 7.89
N LYS A 104 4.28 -2.63 8.77
CA LYS A 104 5.73 -2.62 8.61
C LYS A 104 6.18 -3.38 7.37
N GLU A 105 5.63 -4.58 7.15
CA GLU A 105 5.98 -5.43 6.00
C GLU A 105 5.60 -4.77 4.66
N MET A 106 4.47 -4.07 4.62
CA MET A 106 3.96 -3.42 3.42
C MET A 106 4.35 -1.93 3.30
N TRP A 107 5.17 -1.41 4.20
CA TRP A 107 5.43 0.04 4.29
C TRP A 107 5.96 0.62 2.98
N GLU A 108 6.97 -0.02 2.39
CA GLU A 108 7.58 0.40 1.12
C GLU A 108 6.58 0.42 -0.04
N ASP A 109 5.62 -0.50 -0.02
CA ASP A 109 4.62 -0.67 -1.08
C ASP A 109 3.45 0.31 -0.95
N ILE A 110 3.13 0.76 0.26
CA ILE A 110 1.99 1.65 0.52
C ILE A 110 2.43 3.10 0.73
N LYS A 111 3.69 3.37 1.14
CA LYS A 111 4.13 4.72 1.51
C LYS A 111 3.92 5.74 0.41
N SER A 112 4.02 5.34 -0.85
CA SER A 112 3.79 6.22 -2.01
C SER A 112 2.31 6.52 -2.25
N SER A 113 1.41 5.57 -1.96
CA SER A 113 -0.04 5.71 -2.15
C SER A 113 -0.76 6.40 -0.99
N LEU A 114 -0.13 6.46 0.19
CA LEU A 114 -0.73 7.09 1.36
C LEU A 114 -0.96 8.60 1.16
N PRO A 115 -2.18 9.11 1.44
CA PRO A 115 -2.54 10.54 1.33
C PRO A 115 -2.02 11.35 2.54
N LEU A 116 -0.72 11.20 2.84
CA LEU A 116 -0.04 11.84 3.94
C LEU A 116 1.06 12.78 3.43
N SER A 117 1.36 13.81 4.22
CA SER A 117 2.53 14.64 3.95
C SER A 117 3.83 13.85 4.14
N ILE A 118 4.91 14.27 3.48
CA ILE A 118 6.23 13.61 3.59
C ILE A 118 6.68 13.54 5.06
N GLY A 119 6.50 14.62 5.83
CA GLY A 119 6.85 14.63 7.26
C GLY A 119 6.04 13.62 8.09
N MET A 120 4.76 13.43 7.79
CA MET A 120 3.93 12.42 8.48
C MET A 120 4.36 10.99 8.12
N LYS A 121 4.82 10.76 6.89
CA LYS A 121 5.37 9.46 6.47
C LYS A 121 6.68 9.15 7.19
N ILE A 122 7.58 10.12 7.29
CA ILE A 122 8.84 9.97 8.04
C ILE A 122 8.57 9.65 9.50
N VAL A 123 7.67 10.39 10.16
CA VAL A 123 7.30 10.14 11.57
C VAL A 123 6.68 8.75 11.76
N LEU A 124 5.83 8.30 10.83
CA LEU A 124 5.30 6.94 10.85
C LEU A 124 6.41 5.90 10.75
N GLU A 125 7.34 6.07 9.81
CA GLU A 125 8.48 5.18 9.57
C GLU A 125 9.39 5.08 10.79
N GLU A 126 9.75 6.23 11.39
CA GLU A 126 10.55 6.29 12.62
C GLU A 126 9.86 5.58 13.79
N GLU A 127 8.57 5.82 14.01
CA GLU A 127 7.81 5.16 15.08
C GLU A 127 7.62 3.66 14.85
N MET A 128 7.55 3.23 13.59
CA MET A 128 7.54 1.82 13.24
C MET A 128 8.90 1.15 13.45
N GLN A 129 10.01 1.83 13.21
CA GLN A 129 11.37 1.31 13.43
C GLN A 129 11.77 1.34 14.91
N SER A 130 11.18 2.25 15.70
CA SER A 130 11.42 2.38 17.15
C SER A 130 10.76 1.28 18.00
N LEU A 131 9.92 0.42 17.41
CA LEU A 131 9.17 -0.66 18.07
C LEU A 131 9.66 -2.03 17.60
#